data_AF-A0A1C6UAB4-F1
#
_entry.id   AF-A0A1C6UAB4-F1
#
_cell.length_a   1.000
_cell.length_b   1.000
_cell.length_c   1.000
_cell.angle_alpha   90.00
_cell.angle_beta   90.00
_cell.angle_gamma   90.00
#
_symmetry.space_group_name_H-M   'P 1'
#
loop_
_entity.id
_entity.type
_entity.pdbx_description
1 polymer ?
#
loop_
_entity_poly.entity_id
_entity_poly.type
_entity_poly.pdbx_seq_one_letter_code
_entity_poly.pdbx_strand_id
1 'polypeptide(L)'
;MADSETSAGGWHDVPLLPASLAPTDGHEWFELPESTWGALVGWTAGTARMARVPDRVESHSTVTTTNGPAGDERQVRPRTADEQADVDATINEYLQACGAPARPPGYRWFLRLPTGYSEARLWAEVNEALPPSAINPADVASRITQIVSGMYADVGR
;
A
#
# COMPACT_ATOMS: atom_id res chain seq x y z
N MET A 1 -12.07 1.62 35.41
CA MET A 1 -11.46 0.95 34.25
C MET A 1 -12.19 1.50 33.04
N ALA A 2 -11.61 2.48 32.38
CA ALA A 2 -12.16 3.04 31.15
C ALA A 2 -11.57 2.22 30.00
N ASP A 3 -12.45 1.55 29.28
CA ASP A 3 -12.15 0.85 28.04
C ASP A 3 -11.93 1.91 26.96
N SER A 4 -10.67 2.25 26.70
CA SER A 4 -10.31 3.08 25.55
C SER A 4 -10.26 2.17 24.33
N GLU A 5 -11.42 1.78 23.80
CA GLU A 5 -11.53 1.29 22.42
C GLU A 5 -11.04 2.42 21.51
N THR A 6 -9.77 2.35 21.13
CA THR A 6 -9.25 3.13 20.03
C THR A 6 -10.02 2.65 18.81
N SER A 7 -11.06 3.38 18.39
CA SER A 7 -11.75 3.12 17.13
C SER A 7 -10.68 3.20 16.04
N ALA A 8 -10.19 2.04 15.59
CA ALA A 8 -9.26 1.94 14.49
C ALA A 8 -10.02 2.49 13.28
N GLY A 9 -9.73 3.74 12.92
CA GLY A 9 -10.39 4.40 11.79
C GLY A 9 -10.31 3.53 10.54
N GLY A 10 -11.39 3.46 9.78
CA GLY A 10 -11.46 2.67 8.55
C GLY A 10 -10.80 3.39 7.39
N TRP A 11 -10.62 2.69 6.26
CA TRP A 11 -10.10 3.28 5.02
C TRP A 11 -10.85 4.53 4.53
N HIS A 12 -12.12 4.68 4.95
CA HIS A 12 -12.92 5.87 4.63
C HIS A 12 -12.48 7.13 5.39
N ASP A 13 -11.78 6.97 6.52
CA ASP A 13 -11.23 8.08 7.31
C ASP A 13 -9.95 8.67 6.69
N VAL A 14 -9.38 8.00 5.68
CA VAL A 14 -8.28 8.55 4.89
C VAL A 14 -8.80 9.73 4.05
N PRO A 15 -8.19 10.92 4.17
CA PRO A 15 -8.64 12.12 3.47
C PRO A 15 -8.60 11.92 1.96
N LEU A 16 -9.71 12.23 1.30
CA LEU A 16 -9.83 12.26 -0.15
C LEU A 16 -9.34 13.62 -0.68
N LEU A 17 -8.25 13.60 -1.43
CA LEU A 17 -7.74 14.77 -2.13
C LEU A 17 -8.19 14.75 -3.60
N PRO A 18 -8.56 15.90 -4.19
CA PRO A 18 -8.79 15.97 -5.62
C PRO A 18 -7.47 15.72 -6.37
N ALA A 19 -7.55 15.19 -7.60
CA ALA A 19 -6.37 14.88 -8.41
C ALA A 19 -5.42 16.09 -8.62
N SER A 20 -5.95 17.31 -8.62
CA SER A 20 -5.16 18.54 -8.73
C SER A 20 -4.33 18.87 -7.48
N LEU A 21 -4.62 18.24 -6.34
CA LEU A 21 -3.89 18.35 -5.07
C LEU A 21 -3.24 17.01 -4.69
N ALA A 22 -3.05 16.11 -5.66
CA ALA A 22 -2.33 14.88 -5.41
C ALA A 22 -0.92 15.22 -4.86
N PRO A 23 -0.48 14.58 -3.76
CA PRO A 23 0.88 14.73 -3.30
C PRO A 23 1.84 14.36 -4.43
N THR A 24 2.88 15.17 -4.62
CA THR A 24 3.99 14.81 -5.48
C THR A 24 4.95 13.92 -4.72
N ASP A 25 5.41 12.84 -5.34
CA ASP A 25 6.48 12.01 -4.78
C ASP A 25 7.69 12.88 -4.42
N GLY A 26 8.11 12.78 -3.16
CA GLY A 26 9.16 13.60 -2.58
C GLY A 26 9.51 13.21 -1.16
N HIS A 27 10.24 14.06 -0.45
CA HIS A 27 10.77 13.73 0.88
C HIS A 27 9.70 13.53 1.97
N GLU A 28 8.47 13.98 1.75
CA GLU A 28 7.40 13.93 2.76
C GLU A 28 6.26 12.98 2.39
N TRP A 29 5.93 12.84 1.10
CA TRP A 29 4.87 11.98 0.62
C TRP A 29 5.36 11.11 -0.52
N PHE A 30 4.88 9.87 -0.58
CA PHE A 30 5.07 9.01 -1.74
C PHE A 30 3.80 8.21 -2.05
N GLU A 31 3.60 7.86 -3.31
CA GLU A 31 2.55 6.96 -3.76
C GLU A 31 2.87 5.53 -3.31
N LEU A 32 1.97 4.93 -2.52
CA LEU A 32 2.08 3.53 -2.15
C LEU A 32 1.90 2.66 -3.40
N PRO A 33 2.81 1.70 -3.65
CA PRO A 33 2.68 0.80 -4.78
C PRO A 33 1.38 0.00 -4.68
N GLU A 34 0.69 -0.15 -5.81
CA GLU A 34 -0.50 -0.99 -5.93
C GLU A 34 -0.14 -2.46 -5.76
N SER A 35 -0.06 -2.87 -4.50
CA SER A 35 0.39 -4.19 -4.09
C SER A 35 -0.16 -4.51 -2.71
N THR A 36 -0.14 -5.79 -2.36
CA THR A 36 -0.50 -6.29 -1.03
C THR A 36 0.37 -5.63 0.06
N TRP A 37 1.67 -5.45 -0.21
CA TRP A 37 2.62 -4.80 0.68
C TRP A 37 2.35 -3.31 0.87
N GLY A 38 2.15 -2.56 -0.22
CA GLY A 38 1.81 -1.14 -0.17
C GLY A 38 0.53 -0.88 0.63
N ALA A 39 -0.50 -1.70 0.41
CA ALA A 39 -1.74 -1.59 1.16
C ALA A 39 -1.56 -1.87 2.66
N LEU A 40 -0.83 -2.93 3.02
CA LEU A 40 -0.60 -3.28 4.43
C LEU A 40 0.27 -2.24 5.16
N VAL A 41 1.33 -1.73 4.51
CA VAL A 41 2.17 -0.64 5.05
C VAL A 41 1.34 0.62 5.26
N GLY A 42 0.49 1.01 4.30
CA GLY A 42 -0.42 2.14 4.47
C GLY A 42 -1.35 1.97 5.67
N TRP A 43 -2.03 0.82 5.76
CA TRP A 43 -2.95 0.53 6.87
C TRP A 43 -2.25 0.62 8.24
N THR A 44 -1.09 -0.01 8.36
CA THR A 44 -0.31 -0.05 9.62
C THR A 44 0.29 1.29 10.00
N ALA A 45 0.57 2.18 9.04
CA ALA A 45 0.96 3.56 9.32
C ALA A 45 -0.17 4.40 9.93
N GLY A 46 -1.41 3.96 9.75
CA GLY A 46 -2.62 4.59 10.25
C GLY A 46 -3.15 5.67 9.30
N THR A 47 -4.47 5.78 9.26
CA THR A 47 -5.22 6.61 8.31
C THR A 47 -4.87 8.10 8.36
N ALA A 48 -4.47 8.61 9.54
CA ALA A 48 -4.06 10.00 9.74
C ALA A 48 -2.78 10.41 8.97
N ARG A 49 -2.01 9.44 8.49
CA ARG A 49 -0.76 9.66 7.72
C ARG A 49 -0.95 9.39 6.24
N MET A 50 -2.17 9.07 5.82
CA MET A 50 -2.46 8.71 4.45
C MET A 50 -3.23 9.82 3.75
N ALA A 51 -3.20 9.79 2.42
CA ALA A 51 -4.15 10.46 1.57
C ALA A 51 -4.59 9.51 0.46
N ARG A 52 -5.83 9.67 -0.03
CA ARG A 52 -6.31 8.95 -1.20
C ARG A 52 -6.71 9.93 -2.29
N VAL A 53 -6.41 9.58 -3.53
CA VAL A 53 -6.68 10.41 -4.71
C VAL A 53 -7.45 9.56 -5.71
N PRO A 54 -8.51 10.08 -6.38
CA PRO A 54 -9.21 9.32 -7.42
C PRO A 54 -8.24 8.79 -8.47
N ASP A 55 -8.39 7.52 -8.78
CA ASP A 55 -7.57 6.85 -9.79
C ASP A 55 -8.28 6.76 -11.16
N ARG A 56 -7.49 6.52 -12.20
CA ARG A 56 -7.97 6.25 -13.56
C ARG A 56 -7.33 4.96 -14.04
N VAL A 57 -8.14 3.92 -14.18
CA VAL A 57 -7.67 2.58 -14.57
C VAL A 57 -6.88 2.61 -15.88
N GLU A 58 -7.29 3.45 -16.83
CA GLU A 58 -6.64 3.63 -18.11
C GLU A 58 -5.22 4.25 -18.03
N SER A 59 -4.85 4.80 -16.88
CA SER A 59 -3.49 5.32 -16.64
C SER A 59 -2.51 4.20 -16.28
N HIS A 60 -3.00 3.00 -15.97
CA HIS A 60 -2.20 1.80 -15.75
C HIS A 60 -2.05 1.00 -17.04
N SER A 61 -0.95 0.25 -17.14
CA SER A 61 -0.68 -0.63 -18.28
C SER A 61 -0.60 -2.09 -17.86
N THR A 62 -1.19 -2.97 -18.65
CA THR A 62 -0.93 -4.42 -18.62
C THR A 62 0.16 -4.73 -19.64
N VAL A 63 1.17 -5.50 -19.22
CA VAL A 63 2.22 -6.04 -20.08
C VAL A 63 2.04 -7.56 -20.16
N THR A 64 1.81 -8.07 -21.36
CA THR A 64 1.75 -9.51 -21.63
C THR A 64 2.99 -9.92 -22.41
N THR A 65 3.72 -10.89 -21.89
CA THR A 65 4.86 -11.51 -22.60
C THR A 65 4.48 -12.94 -22.94
N THR A 66 4.45 -13.27 -24.22
CA THR A 66 4.19 -14.61 -24.74
C THR A 66 5.51 -15.20 -25.23
N ASN A 67 6.02 -16.17 -24.49
CA ASN A 67 7.25 -16.87 -24.85
C ASN A 67 6.92 -17.97 -25.85
N GLY A 68 7.56 -17.94 -27.03
CA GLY A 68 7.35 -18.92 -28.08
C GLY A 68 8.66 -19.41 -28.70
N PRO A 69 8.62 -20.50 -29.49
CA PRO A 69 9.81 -21.00 -30.19
C PRO A 69 10.36 -20.01 -31.23
N ALA A 70 9.58 -18.99 -31.62
CA ALA A 70 10.00 -17.91 -32.51
C ALA A 70 10.58 -16.68 -31.75
N GLY A 71 10.71 -16.75 -30.42
CA GLY A 71 11.09 -15.66 -29.54
C GLY A 71 9.92 -15.19 -28.66
N ASP A 72 10.23 -14.23 -27.79
CA ASP A 72 9.26 -13.65 -26.86
C ASP A 72 8.54 -12.48 -27.53
N GLU A 73 7.21 -12.54 -27.57
CA GLU A 73 6.36 -11.43 -28.02
C GLU A 73 5.90 -10.63 -26.80
N ARG A 74 6.11 -9.31 -26.81
CA ARG A 74 5.70 -8.41 -25.72
C ARG A 74 4.64 -7.45 -26.22
N GLN A 75 3.47 -7.48 -25.58
CA GLN A 75 2.36 -6.55 -25.83
C GLN A 75 2.14 -5.65 -24.60
N VAL A 76 1.93 -4.36 -24.83
CA VAL A 76 1.58 -3.37 -23.79
C VAL A 76 0.26 -2.71 -24.17
N ARG A 77 -0.69 -2.66 -23.23
CA ARG A 77 -1.99 -2.00 -23.42
C ARG A 77 -2.48 -1.34 -22.13
N PRO A 78 -3.42 -0.38 -22.19
CA PRO A 78 -4.11 0.09 -20.99
C PRO A 78 -4.75 -1.09 -20.23
N ARG A 79 -4.76 -0.98 -18.90
CA ARG A 79 -5.45 -1.92 -18.04
C ARG A 79 -6.97 -1.79 -18.21
N THR A 80 -7.68 -2.91 -18.12
CA THR A 80 -9.14 -2.97 -18.14
C THR A 80 -9.72 -2.87 -16.72
N ALA A 81 -11.01 -2.55 -16.61
CA ALA A 81 -11.71 -2.53 -15.32
C ALA A 81 -11.74 -3.91 -14.64
N ASP A 82 -11.86 -4.99 -15.41
CA ASP A 82 -11.87 -6.36 -14.86
C ASP A 82 -10.51 -6.73 -14.26
N GLU A 83 -9.41 -6.43 -14.96
CA GLU A 83 -8.06 -6.64 -14.41
C GLU A 83 -7.81 -5.79 -13.16
N GLN A 84 -8.34 -4.57 -13.11
CA GLN A 84 -8.25 -3.74 -11.92
C GLN A 84 -9.04 -4.37 -10.76
N ALA A 85 -10.23 -4.90 -11.02
CA ALA A 85 -11.04 -5.57 -10.02
C ALA A 85 -10.33 -6.84 -9.46
N ASP A 86 -9.63 -7.59 -10.32
CA ASP A 86 -8.83 -8.75 -9.90
C ASP A 86 -7.65 -8.33 -8.99
N VAL A 87 -6.97 -7.22 -9.32
CA VAL A 87 -5.91 -6.64 -8.49
C VAL A 87 -6.46 -6.19 -7.13
N ASP A 88 -7.57 -5.45 -7.13
CA ASP A 88 -8.21 -4.97 -5.91
C ASP A 88 -8.72 -6.13 -5.04
N ALA A 89 -9.28 -7.18 -5.64
CA ALA A 89 -9.69 -8.39 -4.94
C ALA A 89 -8.49 -9.09 -4.29
N THR A 90 -7.40 -9.30 -5.04
CA THR A 90 -6.15 -9.92 -4.54
C THR A 90 -5.59 -9.14 -3.34
N ILE A 91 -5.56 -7.81 -3.44
CA ILE A 91 -5.07 -6.96 -2.35
C ILE A 91 -5.97 -7.06 -1.12
N ASN A 92 -7.29 -7.03 -1.31
CA ASN A 92 -8.26 -7.10 -0.21
C ASN A 92 -8.30 -8.47 0.47
N GLU A 93 -8.15 -9.56 -0.27
CA GLU A 93 -8.01 -10.91 0.29
C GLU A 93 -6.78 -11.01 1.20
N TYR A 94 -5.65 -10.43 0.78
CA TYR A 94 -4.44 -10.40 1.59
C TYR A 94 -4.58 -9.52 2.83
N LEU A 95 -5.19 -8.32 2.70
CA LEU A 95 -5.49 -7.45 3.83
C LEU A 95 -6.37 -8.18 4.86
N GLN A 96 -7.41 -8.87 4.41
CA GLN A 96 -8.28 -9.65 5.28
C GLN A 96 -7.52 -10.78 6.00
N ALA A 97 -6.64 -11.49 5.29
CA ALA A 97 -5.78 -12.52 5.90
C ALA A 97 -4.82 -11.93 6.95
N CYS A 98 -4.43 -10.67 6.80
CA CYS A 98 -3.65 -9.88 7.75
C CYS A 98 -4.49 -9.29 8.91
N GLY A 99 -5.81 -9.48 8.91
CA GLY A 99 -6.73 -8.88 9.89
C GLY A 99 -7.07 -7.40 9.64
N ALA A 100 -6.70 -6.85 8.48
CA ALA A 100 -7.05 -5.50 8.06
C ALA A 100 -8.39 -5.48 7.28
N PRO A 101 -9.17 -4.39 7.35
CA PRO A 101 -10.39 -4.26 6.55
C PRO A 101 -10.06 -4.14 5.05
N ALA A 102 -11.02 -4.49 4.20
CA ALA A 102 -10.90 -4.28 2.76
C ALA A 102 -10.82 -2.79 2.41
N ARG A 103 -9.90 -2.43 1.51
CA ARG A 103 -9.75 -1.07 1.00
C ARG A 103 -10.81 -0.78 -0.09
N PRO A 104 -11.35 0.44 -0.15
CA PRO A 104 -12.22 0.84 -1.25
C PRO A 104 -11.42 0.96 -2.56
N PRO A 105 -11.95 0.47 -3.70
CA PRO A 105 -11.29 0.55 -4.99
C PRO A 105 -11.35 1.98 -5.58
N GLY A 106 -10.61 2.20 -6.67
CA GLY A 106 -10.67 3.44 -7.45
C GLY A 106 -9.86 4.61 -6.89
N TYR A 107 -8.86 4.32 -6.05
CA TYR A 107 -7.98 5.33 -5.47
C TYR A 107 -6.51 4.94 -5.56
N ARG A 108 -5.66 5.94 -5.84
CA ARG A 108 -4.24 5.91 -5.53
C ARG A 108 -4.05 6.32 -4.09
N TRP A 109 -3.15 5.65 -3.39
CA TRP A 109 -2.93 5.83 -1.97
C TRP A 109 -1.55 6.43 -1.75
N PHE A 110 -1.47 7.45 -0.90
CA PHE A 110 -0.23 8.13 -0.58
C PHE A 110 0.04 8.00 0.90
N LEU A 111 1.32 7.86 1.26
CA LEU A 111 1.76 7.80 2.65
C LEU A 111 2.70 8.97 2.95
N ARG A 112 2.44 9.66 4.06
CA ARG A 112 3.31 10.69 4.61
C ARG A 112 4.41 10.06 5.44
N LEU A 113 5.65 10.16 5.00
CA LEU A 113 6.80 9.66 5.73
C LEU A 113 7.15 10.59 6.91
N PRO A 114 7.73 10.04 7.98
CA PRO A 114 8.34 10.84 9.02
C PRO A 114 9.51 11.67 8.47
N THR A 115 9.81 12.80 9.11
CA THR A 115 10.98 13.62 8.77
C THR A 115 12.26 12.78 8.82
N GLY A 116 13.06 12.84 7.75
CA GLY A 116 14.33 12.11 7.65
C GLY A 116 14.20 10.65 7.21
N TYR A 117 12.98 10.18 6.92
CA TYR A 117 12.76 8.91 6.23
C TYR A 117 12.60 9.13 4.72
N SER A 118 12.97 8.10 3.96
CA SER A 118 12.75 8.00 2.52
C SER A 118 11.99 6.72 2.21
N GLU A 119 11.32 6.69 1.07
CA GLU A 119 10.66 5.49 0.57
C GLU A 119 11.64 4.30 0.50
N ALA A 120 12.84 4.53 -0.05
CA ALA A 120 13.86 3.49 -0.17
C ALA A 120 14.28 2.92 1.20
N ARG A 121 14.38 3.78 2.23
CA ARG A 121 14.70 3.33 3.59
C ARG A 121 13.54 2.51 4.18
N LEU A 122 12.30 2.98 4.02
CA LEU A 122 11.12 2.24 4.48
C LEU A 122 11.08 0.83 3.88
N TRP A 123 11.22 0.70 2.56
CA TRP A 123 11.19 -0.61 1.90
C TRP A 123 12.39 -1.48 2.26
N ALA A 124 13.57 -0.89 2.47
CA ALA A 124 14.72 -1.65 2.97
C ALA A 124 14.45 -2.24 4.36
N GLU A 125 13.93 -1.45 5.30
CA GLU A 125 13.60 -1.92 6.65
C GLU A 125 12.48 -2.98 6.63
N VAL A 126 11.45 -2.81 5.79
CA VAL A 126 10.39 -3.83 5.61
C VAL A 126 10.96 -5.13 5.06
N ASN A 127 11.80 -5.06 4.02
CA ASN A 127 12.40 -6.25 3.40
C ASN A 127 13.38 -6.98 4.33
N GLU A 128 14.18 -6.26 5.11
CA GLU A 128 15.13 -6.87 6.05
C GLU A 128 14.43 -7.56 7.23
N ALA A 129 13.31 -7.00 7.68
CA ALA A 129 12.64 -7.48 8.88
C ALA A 129 11.75 -8.71 8.67
N LEU A 130 11.44 -9.04 7.41
CA LEU A 130 10.60 -10.17 7.04
C LEU A 130 11.48 -11.35 6.59
N PRO A 131 11.51 -12.46 7.35
CA PRO A 131 12.27 -13.61 6.93
C PRO A 131 11.69 -14.20 5.63
N PRO A 132 12.50 -14.84 4.77
CA PRO A 132 12.02 -15.53 3.57
C PRO A 132 10.95 -16.60 3.87
N SER A 133 10.90 -17.06 5.11
CA SER A 133 9.96 -18.05 5.64
C SER A 133 8.69 -17.44 6.26
N ALA A 134 8.45 -16.13 6.15
CA ALA A 134 7.22 -15.50 6.62
C ALA A 134 6.06 -15.94 5.72
N ILE A 135 5.42 -17.05 6.08
CA ILE A 135 4.33 -17.67 5.29
C ILE A 135 2.96 -17.21 5.77
N ASN A 136 2.80 -16.90 7.07
CA ASN A 136 1.51 -16.54 7.64
C ASN A 136 1.27 -15.01 7.56
N PRO A 137 0.22 -14.56 6.84
CA PRO A 137 -0.10 -13.13 6.70
C PRO A 137 -0.28 -12.38 8.03
N ALA A 138 -0.80 -13.04 9.08
CA ALA A 138 -0.98 -12.40 10.38
C ALA A 138 0.36 -12.06 11.09
N ASP A 139 1.36 -12.93 10.93
CA ASP A 139 2.71 -12.71 11.48
C ASP A 139 3.41 -11.58 10.72
N VAL A 140 3.21 -11.52 9.40
CA VAL A 140 3.69 -10.44 8.54
C VAL A 140 3.10 -9.10 8.96
N ALA A 141 1.77 -9.03 9.17
CA ALA A 141 1.09 -7.82 9.61
C ALA A 141 1.62 -7.31 10.95
N SER A 142 1.82 -8.23 11.91
CA SER A 142 2.38 -7.89 13.22
C SER A 142 3.79 -7.31 13.09
N ARG A 143 4.63 -7.90 12.23
CA ARG A 143 6.00 -7.45 12.01
C ARG A 143 6.06 -6.09 11.33
N ILE A 144 5.27 -5.87 10.27
CA ILE A 144 5.17 -4.57 9.61
C ILE A 144 4.67 -3.50 10.58
N THR A 145 3.63 -3.80 11.37
CA THR A 145 3.10 -2.87 12.37
C THR A 145 4.19 -2.40 13.33
N GLN A 146 5.06 -3.30 13.81
CA GLN A 146 6.17 -2.94 14.69
C GLN A 146 7.18 -2.00 14.02
N ILE A 147 7.58 -2.28 12.78
CA ILE A 147 8.55 -1.47 12.03
C ILE A 147 7.99 -0.08 11.78
N VAL A 148 6.78 -0.02 11.23
CA VAL A 148 6.13 1.24 10.85
C VAL A 148 5.85 2.07 12.11
N SER A 149 5.39 1.45 13.20
CA SER A 149 5.20 2.15 14.48
C SER A 149 6.51 2.68 15.05
N GLY A 150 7.59 1.89 15.00
CA GLY A 150 8.93 2.30 15.45
C GLY A 150 9.46 3.50 14.66
N MET A 151 9.33 3.45 13.33
CA MET A 151 9.70 4.53 12.43
C MET A 151 9.02 5.87 12.81
N TYR A 152 7.72 5.86 13.11
CA TYR A 152 7.01 7.08 13.51
C TYR A 152 7.26 7.51 14.96
N ALA A 153 7.68 6.60 15.84
CA ALA A 153 7.99 6.90 17.23
C ALA A 153 9.36 7.57 17.41
N ASP A 154 10.35 7.23 16.58
CA ASP A 154 11.71 7.76 16.70
C ASP A 154 11.85 9.23 16.31
N VAL A 155 10.90 9.81 15.58
CA VAL A 155 10.88 11.25 15.23
C VAL A 155 10.40 12.13 16.40
N GLY A 156 9.81 11.54 17.44
CA GLY A 156 9.37 12.26 18.64
C GLY A 156 10.40 12.36 19.76
N ARG A 157 11.66 11.92 19.53
CA ARG A 157 12.72 11.84 20.55
C ARG A 157 13.81 12.89 20.37
#